data_AF-A0A534U441-F1
#
_entry.id   AF-A0A534U441-F1
#
_cell.length_a   1.000
_cell.length_b   1.000
_cell.length_c   1.000
_cell.angle_alpha   90.00
_cell.angle_beta   90.00
_cell.angle_gamma   90.00
#
_symmetry.space_group_name_H-M   'P 1'
#
loop_
_entity.id
_entity.type
_entity.pdbx_description
1 polymer ?
#
loop_
_entity_poly.entity_id
_entity_poly.type
_entity_poly.pdbx_seq_one_letter_code
_entity_poly.pdbx_strand_id
1 'polypeptide(L)'
;MACVVVRYHEIALKGGNRSRFVARLVDNLRAATAGLGVTHAQSLPGRIVLSLADGAALDEIQARVATTFGVANFSCGVATALDLDAISDAAVAAASRAPMESFAIVTRRADKSFPLTSPQVNARVDLDEPAVAIAIEILPRAAFVSAGKIRGPGGLPVSISGRVTCLLSGGIDSPVAAHRMMQRGCRVGFVHFHGGPYTDRASRDKARELVAHLTRWQLRSELWVVPFGDIQAEIVARVPRSHRVVLYRRMMLRIAAALGRRGGARALVTGESLGQVASQTLENLAVIAAATPILVLRPLIGMDKAEIIAQAERIGTFATSILPDQDCCSLFVPPHPTTRATAAEVAAAESLLDVDALVARGVDAAERETFVFPPPVTARGARESA
;
A
#
# COMPACT_ATOMS: atom_id res chain seq x y z
N MET A 1 7.24 -31.19 -2.30
CA MET A 1 6.01 -30.38 -2.44
C MET A 1 6.38 -28.95 -2.82
N ALA A 2 5.74 -28.34 -3.82
CA ALA A 2 6.04 -26.96 -4.21
C ALA A 2 5.61 -25.95 -3.13
N CYS A 3 6.41 -24.90 -2.94
CA CYS A 3 6.16 -23.89 -1.91
C CYS A 3 6.74 -22.51 -2.26
N VAL A 4 6.23 -21.47 -1.57
CA VAL A 4 6.85 -20.16 -1.50
C VAL A 4 7.30 -19.88 -0.07
N VAL A 5 8.60 -19.64 0.11
CA VAL A 5 9.20 -19.31 1.41
C VAL A 5 9.31 -17.80 1.53
N VAL A 6 8.46 -17.21 2.37
CA VAL A 6 8.34 -15.78 2.61
C VAL A 6 9.12 -15.38 3.87
N ARG A 7 9.94 -14.34 3.76
CA ARG A 7 10.77 -13.82 4.85
C ARG A 7 10.37 -12.40 5.20
N TYR A 8 10.47 -12.06 6.47
CA TYR A 8 10.15 -10.74 7.01
C TYR A 8 11.31 -10.23 7.90
N HIS A 9 11.63 -8.93 7.83
CA HIS A 9 12.72 -8.33 8.62
C HIS A 9 12.19 -7.44 9.74
N GLU A 10 11.43 -6.38 9.43
CA GLU A 10 10.99 -5.39 10.43
C GLU A 10 10.07 -5.99 11.51
N ILE A 11 9.32 -7.04 11.16
CA ILE A 11 8.45 -7.77 12.10
C ILE A 11 9.27 -8.47 13.19
N ALA A 12 10.49 -8.94 12.88
CA ALA A 12 11.34 -9.63 13.84
C ALA A 12 11.79 -8.70 14.99
N LEU A 13 11.77 -7.38 14.77
CA LEU A 13 12.17 -6.37 15.74
C LEU A 13 11.06 -6.01 16.74
N LYS A 14 9.84 -6.55 16.60
CA LYS A 14 8.65 -6.13 17.39
C LYS A 14 8.50 -6.82 18.76
N GLY A 15 9.51 -7.53 19.24
CA GLY A 15 9.54 -8.14 20.58
C GLY A 15 8.27 -8.94 20.91
N GLY A 16 7.63 -8.63 22.04
CA GLY A 16 6.41 -9.32 22.52
C GLY A 16 5.19 -9.25 21.59
N ASN A 17 5.16 -8.32 20.63
CA ASN A 17 4.06 -8.19 19.67
C ASN A 17 4.26 -9.00 18.38
N ARG A 18 5.39 -9.70 18.24
CA ARG A 18 5.78 -10.39 17.00
C ARG A 18 4.70 -11.35 16.48
N SER A 19 4.08 -12.14 17.36
CA SER A 19 3.04 -13.12 16.99
C SER A 19 1.88 -12.45 16.25
N ARG A 20 1.41 -11.29 16.76
CA ARG A 20 0.33 -10.51 16.16
C ARG A 20 0.66 -10.00 14.75
N PHE A 21 1.89 -9.51 14.55
CA PHE A 21 2.35 -9.05 13.24
C PHE A 21 2.47 -10.20 12.24
N VAL A 22 3.04 -11.33 12.68
CA VAL A 22 3.19 -12.51 11.82
C VAL A 22 1.83 -13.09 11.44
N ALA A 23 0.89 -13.19 12.39
CA ALA A 23 -0.48 -13.63 12.12
C ALA A 23 -1.16 -12.74 11.06
N ARG A 24 -1.06 -11.40 11.21
CA ARG A 24 -1.60 -10.47 10.21
C ARG A 24 -0.96 -10.65 8.83
N LEU A 25 0.35 -10.88 8.76
CA LEU A 25 1.02 -11.14 7.47
C LEU A 25 0.52 -12.43 6.82
N VAL A 26 0.34 -13.50 7.61
CA VAL A 26 -0.23 -14.76 7.13
C VAL A 26 -1.64 -14.54 6.56
N ASP A 27 -2.49 -13.79 7.28
CA ASP A 27 -3.85 -13.48 6.80
C ASP A 27 -3.82 -12.69 5.49
N ASN A 28 -2.95 -11.67 5.39
CA ASN A 28 -2.81 -10.86 4.18
C ASN A 28 -2.32 -11.71 2.99
N LEU A 29 -1.33 -12.60 3.20
CA LEU A 29 -0.84 -13.51 2.17
C LEU A 29 -1.91 -14.50 1.70
N ARG A 30 -2.68 -15.07 2.64
CA ARG A 30 -3.80 -15.97 2.32
C ARG A 30 -4.85 -15.25 1.48
N ALA A 31 -5.23 -14.03 1.88
CA ALA A 31 -6.23 -13.26 1.16
C ALA A 31 -5.73 -12.81 -0.23
N ALA A 32 -4.47 -12.37 -0.33
CA ALA A 32 -3.87 -11.98 -1.60
C ALA A 32 -3.80 -13.17 -2.57
N THR A 33 -3.41 -14.34 -2.09
CA THR A 33 -3.21 -15.55 -2.92
C THR A 33 -4.43 -16.45 -3.04
N ALA A 34 -5.60 -15.98 -2.58
CA ALA A 34 -6.84 -16.74 -2.65
C ALA A 34 -7.19 -17.13 -4.10
N GLY A 35 -7.61 -18.39 -4.27
CA GLY A 35 -7.99 -18.95 -5.57
C GLY A 35 -6.83 -19.36 -6.48
N LEU A 36 -5.57 -19.22 -6.06
CA LEU A 36 -4.40 -19.51 -6.90
C LEU A 36 -3.75 -20.89 -6.65
N GLY A 37 -4.36 -21.73 -5.80
CA GLY A 37 -3.80 -23.04 -5.45
C GLY A 37 -2.86 -23.03 -4.24
N VAL A 38 -2.86 -21.98 -3.41
CA VAL A 38 -2.21 -22.00 -2.09
C VAL A 38 -3.10 -22.79 -1.11
N THR A 39 -2.61 -23.93 -0.64
CA THR A 39 -3.37 -24.86 0.23
C THR A 39 -3.19 -24.54 1.71
N HIS A 40 -2.00 -24.09 2.09
CA HIS A 40 -1.69 -23.76 3.47
C HIS A 40 -0.69 -22.60 3.55
N ALA A 41 -0.88 -21.72 4.53
CA ALA A 41 0.10 -20.70 4.88
C ALA A 41 0.50 -20.88 6.35
N GLN A 42 1.72 -21.36 6.57
CA GLN A 42 2.23 -21.69 7.90
C GLN A 42 3.27 -20.69 8.35
N SER A 43 3.14 -20.20 9.59
CA SER A 43 4.24 -19.48 10.23
C SER A 43 5.24 -20.47 10.82
N LEU A 44 6.50 -20.30 10.45
CA LEU A 44 7.63 -21.04 11.01
C LEU A 44 8.63 -20.03 11.61
N PRO A 45 9.59 -20.46 12.46
CA PRO A 45 10.59 -19.56 13.02
C PRO A 45 11.32 -18.74 11.93
N GLY A 46 11.03 -17.44 11.91
CA GLY A 46 11.64 -16.46 10.99
C GLY A 46 11.10 -16.43 9.55
N ARG A 47 10.06 -17.22 9.22
CA ARG A 47 9.49 -17.28 7.86
C ARG A 47 8.01 -17.65 7.85
N ILE A 48 7.38 -17.49 6.70
CA ILE A 48 6.05 -18.03 6.39
C ILE A 48 6.21 -18.91 5.15
N VAL A 49 5.62 -20.10 5.16
CA VAL A 49 5.65 -21.02 4.03
C VAL A 49 4.26 -21.13 3.45
N LEU A 50 4.12 -20.84 2.16
CA LEU A 50 2.91 -21.08 1.39
C LEU A 50 3.07 -22.41 0.66
N SER A 51 2.30 -23.43 1.04
CA SER A 51 2.26 -24.72 0.35
C SER A 51 1.36 -24.62 -0.89
N LEU A 52 1.82 -25.15 -2.00
CA LEU A 52 1.14 -25.06 -3.29
C LEU A 52 0.59 -26.42 -3.70
N ALA A 53 -0.62 -26.44 -4.24
CA ALA A 53 -1.18 -27.60 -4.92
C ALA A 53 -0.52 -27.78 -6.29
N ASP A 54 -0.67 -28.98 -6.87
CA ASP A 54 -0.32 -29.20 -8.27
C ASP A 54 -1.19 -28.31 -9.16
N GLY A 55 -0.57 -27.65 -10.15
CA GLY A 55 -1.25 -26.69 -11.03
C GLY A 55 -1.49 -25.30 -10.42
N ALA A 56 -0.92 -25.00 -9.25
CA ALA A 56 -0.99 -23.65 -8.68
C ALA A 56 -0.45 -22.58 -9.65
N ALA A 57 -1.10 -21.42 -9.70
CA ALA A 57 -0.75 -20.30 -10.57
C ALA A 57 0.48 -19.56 -10.02
N LEU A 58 1.65 -20.18 -10.12
CA LEU A 58 2.88 -19.76 -9.46
C LEU A 58 3.25 -18.30 -9.80
N ASP A 59 3.19 -17.89 -11.06
CA ASP A 59 3.57 -16.54 -11.48
C ASP A 59 2.68 -15.47 -10.85
N GLU A 60 1.36 -15.70 -10.80
CA GLU A 60 0.41 -14.80 -10.16
C GLU A 60 0.59 -14.79 -8.63
N ILE A 61 0.90 -15.94 -8.01
CA ILE A 61 1.26 -16.01 -6.58
C ILE A 61 2.48 -15.14 -6.32
N GLN A 62 3.54 -15.26 -7.13
CA GLN A 62 4.74 -14.45 -6.98
C GLN A 62 4.43 -12.95 -7.11
N ALA A 63 3.64 -12.56 -8.12
CA ALA A 63 3.24 -11.17 -8.33
C ALA A 63 2.46 -10.59 -7.12
N ARG A 64 1.54 -11.37 -6.53
CA ARG A 64 0.75 -10.93 -5.36
C ARG A 64 1.53 -10.95 -4.05
N VAL A 65 2.47 -11.89 -3.88
CA VAL A 65 3.40 -11.87 -2.74
C VAL A 65 4.32 -10.66 -2.83
N ALA A 66 4.77 -10.27 -4.03
CA ALA A 66 5.61 -9.10 -4.27
C ALA A 66 4.92 -7.75 -3.99
N THR A 67 3.60 -7.71 -3.91
CA THR A 67 2.81 -6.51 -3.53
C THR A 67 2.23 -6.57 -2.12
N THR A 68 2.61 -7.56 -1.31
CA THR A 68 2.14 -7.70 0.07
C THR A 68 3.11 -7.07 1.07
N PHE A 69 2.72 -5.96 1.72
CA PHE A 69 3.54 -5.33 2.77
C PHE A 69 3.77 -6.26 3.97
N GLY A 70 4.97 -6.17 4.54
CA GLY A 70 5.51 -7.09 5.53
C GLY A 70 6.43 -8.16 4.94
N VAL A 71 6.33 -8.44 3.63
CA VAL A 71 7.25 -9.34 2.92
C VAL A 71 8.55 -8.60 2.62
N ALA A 72 9.66 -9.03 3.21
CA ALA A 72 10.96 -8.49 2.89
C ALA A 72 11.52 -9.07 1.59
N ASN A 73 11.37 -10.38 1.43
CA ASN A 73 11.73 -11.14 0.23
C ASN A 73 11.11 -12.52 0.32
N PHE A 74 11.11 -13.23 -0.80
CA PHE A 74 10.61 -14.60 -0.88
C PHE A 74 11.35 -15.38 -1.96
N SER A 75 11.24 -16.70 -1.89
CA SER A 75 11.82 -17.63 -2.86
C SER A 75 10.81 -18.73 -3.18
N CYS A 76 10.78 -19.17 -4.44
CA CYS A 76 10.00 -20.32 -4.86
C CYS A 76 10.88 -21.57 -4.80
N GLY A 77 10.31 -22.65 -4.30
CA GLY A 77 11.09 -23.85 -4.04
C GLY A 77 10.24 -25.07 -3.75
N VAL A 78 10.89 -26.07 -3.19
CA VAL A 78 10.27 -27.32 -2.78
C VAL A 78 10.58 -27.63 -1.32
N ALA A 79 9.57 -28.12 -0.61
CA ALA A 79 9.74 -28.79 0.67
C ALA A 79 10.09 -30.26 0.44
N THR A 80 11.12 -30.73 1.15
CA THR A 80 11.63 -32.11 1.12
C THR A 80 11.63 -32.71 2.53
N ALA A 81 11.77 -34.03 2.60
CA ALA A 81 12.09 -34.71 3.86
C ALA A 81 13.47 -34.26 4.39
N LEU A 82 13.71 -34.51 5.68
CA LEU A 82 15.01 -34.28 6.34
C LEU A 82 15.99 -35.41 6.03
N ASP A 83 16.22 -35.61 4.74
CA ASP A 83 17.07 -36.64 4.17
C ASP A 83 18.01 -35.99 3.15
N LEU A 84 19.29 -36.40 3.15
CA LEU A 84 20.30 -35.76 2.31
C LEU A 84 20.07 -36.04 0.83
N ASP A 85 19.61 -37.25 0.48
CA ASP A 85 19.36 -37.62 -0.91
C ASP A 85 18.20 -36.79 -1.46
N ALA A 86 17.08 -36.73 -0.72
CA ALA A 86 15.94 -35.90 -1.08
C ALA A 86 16.28 -34.40 -1.22
N ILE A 87 17.14 -33.86 -0.34
CA ILE A 87 17.63 -32.48 -0.42
C ILE A 87 18.52 -32.29 -1.66
N SER A 88 19.38 -33.27 -1.97
CA SER A 88 20.29 -33.21 -3.10
C SER A 88 19.54 -33.26 -4.42
N ASP A 89 18.56 -34.16 -4.55
CA ASP A 89 17.71 -34.26 -5.75
C ASP A 89 16.95 -32.95 -6.00
N ALA A 90 16.42 -32.35 -4.94
CA ALA A 90 15.75 -31.05 -5.03
C ALA A 90 16.71 -29.91 -5.41
N ALA A 91 17.96 -29.93 -4.92
CA ALA A 91 18.98 -28.95 -5.27
C ALA A 91 19.40 -29.09 -6.73
N VAL A 92 19.61 -30.32 -7.21
CA VAL A 92 19.90 -30.62 -8.62
C VAL A 92 18.75 -30.15 -9.50
N ALA A 93 17.51 -30.48 -9.16
CA ALA A 93 16.34 -30.02 -9.91
C ALA A 93 16.19 -28.49 -9.93
N ALA A 94 16.54 -27.81 -8.84
CA ALA A 94 16.55 -26.35 -8.78
C ALA A 94 17.66 -25.76 -9.67
N ALA A 95 18.84 -26.39 -9.71
CA ALA A 95 19.95 -25.99 -10.56
C ALA A 95 19.62 -26.16 -12.05
N SER A 96 19.00 -27.28 -12.44
CA SER A 96 18.68 -27.57 -13.85
C SER A 96 17.61 -26.67 -14.46
N ARG A 97 16.84 -25.94 -13.65
CA ARG A 97 15.75 -25.06 -14.11
C ARG A 97 16.20 -23.68 -14.58
N ALA A 98 17.46 -23.33 -14.35
CA ALA A 98 18.03 -22.08 -14.81
C ALA A 98 19.26 -22.40 -15.67
N PRO A 99 19.39 -21.84 -16.89
CA PRO A 99 20.68 -21.82 -17.58
C PRO A 99 21.61 -20.96 -16.73
N MET A 100 22.54 -21.58 -16.02
CA MET A 100 23.44 -20.90 -15.09
C MET A 100 24.88 -21.23 -15.43
N GLU A 101 25.71 -20.19 -15.56
CA GLU A 101 27.16 -20.34 -15.74
C GLU A 101 27.83 -20.80 -14.43
N SER A 102 27.29 -20.40 -13.28
CA SER A 102 27.79 -20.76 -11.94
C SER A 102 26.66 -20.77 -10.89
N PHE A 103 26.76 -21.63 -9.88
CA PHE A 103 25.88 -21.62 -8.70
C PHE A 103 26.64 -21.97 -7.43
N ALA A 104 26.09 -21.60 -6.28
CA ALA A 104 26.58 -22.07 -4.98
C ALA A 104 25.42 -22.56 -4.10
N ILE A 105 25.74 -23.46 -3.19
CA ILE A 105 24.79 -23.95 -2.19
C ILE A 105 24.96 -23.15 -0.91
N VAL A 106 23.87 -22.55 -0.43
CA VAL A 106 23.85 -21.78 0.81
C VAL A 106 22.91 -22.43 1.82
N THR A 107 23.48 -23.21 2.74
CA THR A 107 22.72 -23.94 3.76
C THR A 107 22.55 -23.16 5.07
N ARG A 108 21.31 -22.92 5.48
CA ARG A 108 20.95 -22.38 6.79
C ARG A 108 20.22 -23.41 7.64
N ARG A 109 20.86 -23.79 8.75
CA ARG A 109 20.30 -24.73 9.74
C ARG A 109 19.67 -23.98 10.91
N ALA A 110 18.33 -23.91 10.91
CA ALA A 110 17.57 -23.51 12.09
C ALA A 110 17.48 -24.67 13.09
N ASP A 111 17.40 -25.90 12.57
CA ASP A 111 17.52 -27.11 13.37
C ASP A 111 18.99 -27.57 13.47
N LYS A 112 19.52 -27.56 14.69
CA LYS A 112 20.90 -28.00 14.98
C LYS A 112 20.99 -29.50 15.26
N SER A 113 19.87 -30.21 15.38
CA SER A 113 19.86 -31.68 15.53
C SER A 113 20.13 -32.42 14.22
N PHE A 114 20.03 -31.75 13.06
CA PHE A 114 20.35 -32.37 11.77
C PHE A 114 21.81 -32.87 11.74
N PRO A 115 22.09 -34.11 11.29
CA PRO A 115 23.41 -34.75 11.45
C PRO A 115 24.59 -34.00 10.81
N LEU A 116 24.34 -33.29 9.71
CA LEU A 116 25.39 -32.61 8.94
C LEU A 116 25.44 -31.11 9.24
N THR A 117 26.65 -30.55 9.22
CA THR A 117 26.91 -29.12 9.31
C THR A 117 26.59 -28.39 7.99
N SER A 118 26.35 -27.08 8.05
CA SER A 118 26.11 -26.29 6.83
C SER A 118 27.27 -26.44 5.82
N PRO A 119 28.56 -26.38 6.22
CA PRO A 119 29.66 -26.68 5.30
C PRO A 119 29.61 -28.09 4.71
N GLN A 120 29.27 -29.11 5.50
CA GLN A 120 29.16 -30.48 5.00
C GLN A 120 28.01 -30.65 3.99
N VAL A 121 26.91 -29.91 4.14
CA VAL A 121 25.83 -29.87 3.13
C VAL A 121 26.24 -29.07 1.90
N ASN A 122 27.02 -28.00 2.07
CA ASN A 122 27.49 -27.14 0.97
C ASN A 122 28.62 -27.78 0.12
N ALA A 123 29.46 -28.65 0.72
CA ALA A 123 30.74 -29.13 0.19
C ALA A 123 30.72 -29.87 -1.16
N ARG A 124 29.57 -29.94 -1.83
CA ARG A 124 29.45 -30.46 -3.20
C ARG A 124 29.57 -29.39 -4.28
N VAL A 125 29.33 -28.11 -4.00
CA VAL A 125 29.50 -27.01 -4.97
C VAL A 125 29.77 -25.70 -4.23
N ASP A 126 31.02 -25.21 -4.31
CA ASP A 126 31.42 -23.92 -3.78
C ASP A 126 32.07 -23.09 -4.90
N LEU A 127 31.56 -21.88 -5.12
CA LEU A 127 32.10 -20.88 -6.04
C LEU A 127 31.98 -19.54 -5.31
N ASP A 128 33.08 -18.79 -5.20
CA ASP A 128 33.17 -17.56 -4.38
C ASP A 128 32.16 -16.48 -4.81
N GLU A 129 31.77 -16.43 -6.09
CA GLU A 129 30.74 -15.51 -6.64
C GLU A 129 29.79 -16.25 -7.60
N PRO A 130 28.73 -16.88 -7.09
CA PRO A 130 27.80 -17.63 -7.93
C PRO A 130 26.77 -16.71 -8.61
N ALA A 131 26.45 -16.97 -9.87
CA ALA A 131 25.36 -16.28 -10.56
C ALA A 131 24.02 -16.52 -9.87
N VAL A 132 23.83 -17.70 -9.26
CA VAL A 132 22.64 -18.05 -8.47
C VAL A 132 23.00 -18.82 -7.20
N ALA A 133 22.39 -18.42 -6.09
CA ALA A 133 22.45 -19.20 -4.85
C ALA A 133 21.25 -20.15 -4.74
N ILE A 134 21.54 -21.44 -4.57
CA ILE A 134 20.57 -22.46 -4.16
C ILE A 134 20.53 -22.43 -2.63
N ALA A 135 19.45 -21.87 -2.09
CA ALA A 135 19.25 -21.77 -0.66
C ALA A 135 18.62 -23.06 -0.12
N ILE A 136 19.30 -23.69 0.84
CA ILE A 136 18.81 -24.85 1.59
C ILE A 136 18.51 -24.41 3.01
N GLU A 137 17.28 -24.60 3.47
CA GLU A 137 16.85 -24.26 4.82
C GLU A 137 16.36 -25.49 5.56
N ILE A 138 17.12 -25.91 6.56
CA ILE A 138 16.81 -27.08 7.37
C ILE A 138 16.09 -26.65 8.65
N LEU A 139 14.83 -27.07 8.77
CA LEU A 139 13.94 -26.83 9.91
C LEU A 139 13.56 -28.15 10.59
N PRO A 140 13.03 -28.15 11.82
CA PRO A 140 12.80 -29.38 12.60
C PRO A 140 11.88 -30.44 11.98
N ARG A 141 11.13 -30.12 10.92
CA ARG A 141 10.18 -31.05 10.29
C ARG A 141 10.39 -31.25 8.79
N ALA A 142 11.15 -30.37 8.14
CA ALA A 142 11.33 -30.38 6.68
C ALA A 142 12.55 -29.54 6.30
N ALA A 143 13.11 -29.82 5.13
CA ALA A 143 14.05 -28.92 4.46
C ALA A 143 13.34 -28.20 3.31
N PHE A 144 13.74 -26.97 3.05
CA PHE A 144 13.27 -26.18 1.90
C PHE A 144 14.45 -25.89 0.99
N VAL A 145 14.29 -26.21 -0.29
CA VAL A 145 15.28 -25.93 -1.33
C VAL A 145 14.67 -24.94 -2.31
N SER A 146 15.35 -23.82 -2.53
CA SER A 146 14.87 -22.76 -3.40
C SER A 146 16.02 -22.11 -4.18
N ALA A 147 15.73 -21.66 -5.40
CA ALA A 147 16.69 -20.93 -6.23
C ALA A 147 16.33 -19.44 -6.27
N GLY A 148 17.32 -18.58 -6.08
CA GLY A 148 17.14 -17.14 -6.17
C GLY A 148 16.30 -16.53 -5.03
N LYS A 149 16.11 -15.22 -5.13
CA LYS A 149 15.47 -14.42 -4.10
C LYS A 149 14.78 -13.22 -4.73
N ILE A 150 13.46 -13.15 -4.60
CA ILE A 150 12.67 -12.03 -5.10
C ILE A 150 12.47 -11.03 -3.97
N ARG A 151 12.77 -9.76 -4.23
CA ARG A 151 12.61 -8.68 -3.25
C ARG A 151 11.12 -8.40 -3.05
N GLY A 152 10.70 -8.31 -1.79
CA GLY A 152 9.37 -7.86 -1.41
C GLY A 152 9.36 -6.36 -1.07
N PRO A 153 8.17 -5.79 -0.80
CA PRO A 153 8.00 -4.37 -0.56
C PRO A 153 8.43 -3.93 0.85
N GLY A 154 8.76 -4.87 1.72
CA GLY A 154 9.13 -4.62 3.11
C GLY A 154 8.00 -4.00 3.91
N GLY A 155 8.35 -3.19 4.90
CA GLY A 155 7.36 -2.51 5.76
C GLY A 155 6.62 -3.44 6.70
N LEU A 156 5.42 -3.03 7.08
CA LEU A 156 4.58 -3.71 8.06
C LEU A 156 3.29 -4.24 7.40
N PRO A 157 2.75 -5.37 7.89
CA PRO A 157 1.49 -5.90 7.37
C PRO A 157 0.35 -4.88 7.49
N VAL A 158 -0.35 -4.62 6.39
CA VAL A 158 -1.49 -3.70 6.37
C VAL A 158 -2.51 -4.07 7.45
N SER A 159 -3.12 -3.05 8.06
CA SER A 159 -4.06 -3.11 9.19
C SER A 159 -3.45 -3.39 10.57
N ILE A 160 -2.12 -3.54 10.70
CA ILE A 160 -1.48 -3.71 12.02
C ILE A 160 -1.34 -2.40 12.80
N SER A 161 -1.34 -1.26 12.10
CA SER A 161 -1.10 0.09 12.64
C SER A 161 -2.36 0.96 12.67
N GLY A 162 -3.54 0.35 12.58
CA GLY A 162 -4.83 1.06 12.60
C GLY A 162 -5.27 1.60 11.24
N ARG A 163 -6.26 2.49 11.25
CA ARG A 163 -6.91 3.01 10.05
C ARG A 163 -6.70 4.52 9.91
N VAL A 164 -6.48 4.97 8.69
CA VAL A 164 -6.32 6.38 8.32
C VAL A 164 -7.18 6.72 7.10
N THR A 165 -7.48 7.99 6.90
CA THR A 165 -8.22 8.48 5.73
C THR A 165 -7.33 9.39 4.90
N CYS A 166 -7.07 9.02 3.65
CA CYS A 166 -6.28 9.81 2.72
C CYS A 166 -7.18 10.73 1.89
N LEU A 167 -6.83 12.02 1.84
CA LEU A 167 -7.38 12.97 0.88
C LEU A 167 -6.70 12.69 -0.46
N LEU A 168 -7.40 11.99 -1.34
CA LEU A 168 -6.91 11.57 -2.65
C LEU A 168 -7.30 12.63 -3.70
N SER A 169 -6.30 13.29 -4.26
CA SER A 169 -6.43 14.11 -5.46
C SER A 169 -6.16 13.29 -6.72
N GLY A 170 -6.48 13.85 -7.89
CA GLY A 170 -6.09 13.29 -9.18
C GLY A 170 -4.60 13.45 -9.51
N GLY A 171 -3.79 14.04 -8.62
CA GLY A 171 -2.38 14.30 -8.83
C GLY A 171 -1.46 13.15 -8.38
N ILE A 172 -0.17 13.29 -8.67
CA ILE A 172 0.87 12.27 -8.44
C ILE A 172 1.09 11.96 -6.95
N ASP A 173 0.95 12.98 -6.09
CA ASP A 173 1.52 12.95 -4.75
C ASP A 173 0.64 12.15 -3.77
N SER A 174 -0.68 12.35 -3.80
CA SER A 174 -1.59 11.72 -2.83
C SER A 174 -1.67 10.17 -2.91
N PRO A 175 -1.60 9.51 -4.09
CA PRO A 175 -1.46 8.06 -4.18
C PRO A 175 -0.16 7.55 -3.54
N VAL A 176 0.95 8.27 -3.72
CA VAL A 176 2.25 7.91 -3.13
C VAL A 176 2.19 8.03 -1.60
N ALA A 177 1.58 9.10 -1.08
CA ALA A 177 1.36 9.27 0.35
C ALA A 177 0.53 8.12 0.95
N ALA A 178 -0.57 7.73 0.30
CA ALA A 178 -1.39 6.59 0.70
C ALA A 178 -0.58 5.28 0.73
N HIS A 179 0.18 4.99 -0.34
CA HIS A 179 1.02 3.80 -0.42
C HIS A 179 2.07 3.75 0.71
N ARG A 180 2.72 4.88 1.04
CA ARG A 180 3.68 4.94 2.16
C ARG A 180 3.00 4.65 3.50
N MET A 181 1.76 5.09 3.71
CA MET A 181 1.01 4.75 4.92
C MET A 181 0.61 3.27 4.98
N MET A 182 0.24 2.66 3.86
CA MET A 182 0.02 1.21 3.77
C MET A 182 1.31 0.44 4.11
N GLN A 183 2.47 0.90 3.64
CA GLN A 183 3.77 0.31 3.96
C GLN A 183 4.09 0.38 5.47
N ARG A 184 3.57 1.37 6.19
CA ARG A 184 3.65 1.46 7.66
C ARG A 184 2.54 0.68 8.37
N GLY A 185 1.80 -0.15 7.66
CA GLY A 185 0.81 -1.06 8.22
C GLY A 185 -0.55 -0.41 8.49
N CYS A 186 -0.79 0.81 8.00
CA CYS A 186 -2.11 1.44 8.11
C CYS A 186 -3.06 0.89 7.05
N ARG A 187 -4.33 0.69 7.41
CA ARG A 187 -5.40 0.55 6.42
C ARG A 187 -5.85 1.94 5.99
N VAL A 188 -5.89 2.20 4.68
CA VAL A 188 -6.19 3.53 4.13
C VAL A 188 -7.59 3.52 3.51
N GLY A 189 -8.49 4.36 4.03
CA GLY A 189 -9.70 4.77 3.32
C GLY A 189 -9.43 6.04 2.52
N PHE A 190 -10.22 6.30 1.48
CA PHE A 190 -10.00 7.44 0.58
C PHE A 190 -11.19 8.40 0.60
N VAL A 191 -10.90 9.69 0.51
CA VAL A 191 -11.87 10.75 0.25
C VAL A 191 -11.35 11.56 -0.92
N HIS A 192 -12.12 11.66 -1.98
CA HIS A 192 -11.83 12.45 -3.16
C HIS A 192 -12.88 13.55 -3.31
N PHE A 193 -12.43 14.77 -3.57
CA PHE A 193 -13.29 15.93 -3.81
C PHE A 193 -13.25 16.29 -5.29
N HIS A 194 -14.42 16.50 -5.90
CA HIS A 194 -14.53 16.92 -7.31
C HIS A 194 -15.35 18.20 -7.44
N GLY A 195 -15.13 18.96 -8.52
CA GLY A 195 -15.73 20.28 -8.74
C GLY A 195 -17.17 20.26 -9.27
N GLY A 196 -17.86 19.11 -9.21
CA GLY A 196 -19.26 19.02 -9.66
C GLY A 196 -20.16 19.99 -8.87
N PRO A 197 -21.16 20.61 -9.51
CA PRO A 197 -21.60 20.40 -10.89
C PRO A 197 -20.82 21.18 -11.98
N TYR A 198 -19.78 21.92 -11.62
CA TYR A 198 -19.05 22.82 -12.53
C TYR A 198 -17.96 22.14 -13.37
N THR A 199 -17.57 20.90 -13.03
CA THR A 199 -16.56 20.11 -13.74
C THR A 199 -17.17 18.82 -14.31
N ASP A 200 -16.49 18.23 -15.29
CA ASP A 200 -16.82 16.91 -15.80
C ASP A 200 -16.51 15.76 -14.80
N ARG A 201 -16.70 14.52 -15.25
CA ARG A 201 -16.47 13.30 -14.45
C ARG A 201 -15.01 12.82 -14.47
N ALA A 202 -14.12 13.43 -15.25
CA ALA A 202 -12.77 12.90 -15.47
C ALA A 202 -11.97 12.77 -14.16
N SER A 203 -12.09 13.76 -13.26
CA SER A 203 -11.40 13.70 -11.96
C SER A 203 -11.90 12.56 -11.06
N ARG A 204 -13.22 12.28 -11.09
CA ARG A 204 -13.82 11.14 -10.38
C ARG A 204 -13.30 9.82 -10.93
N ASP A 205 -13.32 9.65 -12.25
CA ASP A 205 -12.90 8.40 -12.89
C ASP A 205 -11.40 8.14 -12.66
N LYS A 206 -10.58 9.20 -12.74
CA LYS A 206 -9.17 9.15 -12.37
C LYS A 206 -8.97 8.70 -10.92
N ALA A 207 -9.69 9.27 -9.97
CA ALA A 207 -9.61 8.88 -8.56
C ALA A 207 -10.00 7.40 -8.36
N ARG A 208 -11.04 6.91 -9.05
CA ARG A 208 -11.44 5.50 -9.00
C ARG A 208 -10.33 4.57 -9.51
N GLU A 209 -9.70 4.92 -10.62
CA GLU A 209 -8.59 4.14 -11.18
C GLU A 209 -7.38 4.12 -10.22
N LEU A 210 -7.00 5.27 -9.65
CA LEU A 210 -5.94 5.36 -8.63
C LEU A 210 -6.24 4.47 -7.42
N VAL A 211 -7.49 4.48 -6.92
CA VAL A 211 -7.90 3.58 -5.82
C VAL A 211 -7.84 2.11 -6.25
N ALA A 212 -8.18 1.77 -7.49
CA ALA A 212 -8.07 0.40 -7.99
C ALA A 212 -6.60 -0.09 -8.02
N HIS A 213 -5.66 0.77 -8.45
CA HIS A 213 -4.22 0.47 -8.35
C HIS A 213 -3.78 0.24 -6.90
N LEU A 214 -4.15 1.15 -6.00
CA LEU A 214 -3.79 1.08 -4.59
C LEU A 214 -4.45 -0.09 -3.84
N THR A 215 -5.62 -0.55 -4.28
CA THR A 215 -6.33 -1.67 -3.67
C THR A 215 -5.54 -2.97 -3.74
N ARG A 216 -4.66 -3.14 -4.74
CA ARG A 216 -3.78 -4.32 -4.84
C ARG A 216 -2.83 -4.47 -3.64
N TRP A 217 -2.50 -3.35 -2.98
CA TRP A 217 -1.57 -3.31 -1.85
C TRP A 217 -2.23 -3.52 -0.48
N GLN A 218 -3.55 -3.36 -0.39
CA GLN A 218 -4.31 -3.50 0.86
C GLN A 218 -5.56 -4.39 0.78
N LEU A 219 -5.79 -5.00 -0.39
CA LEU A 219 -6.85 -5.97 -0.73
C LEU A 219 -8.28 -5.44 -0.70
N ARG A 220 -8.59 -4.43 0.12
CA ARG A 220 -9.91 -3.80 0.15
C ARG A 220 -9.83 -2.33 0.50
N SER A 221 -10.39 -1.50 -0.37
CA SER A 221 -10.44 -0.05 -0.21
C SER A 221 -11.88 0.47 -0.21
N GLU A 222 -12.08 1.60 0.46
CA GLU A 222 -13.31 2.39 0.42
C GLU A 222 -12.96 3.78 -0.10
N LEU A 223 -13.74 4.28 -1.04
CA LEU A 223 -13.62 5.63 -1.60
C LEU A 223 -14.92 6.40 -1.31
N TRP A 224 -14.79 7.56 -0.69
CA TRP A 224 -15.83 8.56 -0.66
C TRP A 224 -15.58 9.59 -1.75
N VAL A 225 -16.58 9.83 -2.60
CA VAL A 225 -16.56 10.85 -3.65
C VAL A 225 -17.47 11.99 -3.20
N VAL A 226 -16.91 13.18 -3.03
CA VAL A 226 -17.60 14.35 -2.47
C VAL A 226 -17.73 15.43 -3.53
N PRO A 227 -18.95 15.82 -3.92
CA PRO A 227 -19.16 16.99 -4.75
C PRO A 227 -18.86 18.25 -3.92
N PHE A 228 -17.87 19.04 -4.36
CA PHE A 228 -17.36 20.18 -3.61
C PHE A 228 -17.61 21.52 -4.32
N GLY A 229 -18.10 21.51 -5.57
CA GLY A 229 -18.27 22.71 -6.38
C GLY A 229 -19.15 23.77 -5.72
N ASP A 230 -20.32 23.40 -5.20
CA ASP A 230 -21.23 24.37 -4.56
C ASP A 230 -20.66 24.96 -3.27
N ILE A 231 -19.88 24.16 -2.52
CA ILE A 231 -19.15 24.63 -1.33
C ILE A 231 -18.08 25.66 -1.76
N GLN A 232 -17.37 25.41 -2.86
CA GLN A 232 -16.41 26.38 -3.40
C GLN A 232 -17.09 27.66 -3.88
N ALA A 233 -18.23 27.55 -4.58
CA ALA A 233 -18.99 28.72 -5.05
C ALA A 233 -19.43 29.61 -3.88
N GLU A 234 -19.87 29.02 -2.78
CA GLU A 234 -20.26 29.75 -1.58
C GLU A 234 -19.06 30.46 -0.91
N ILE A 235 -17.91 29.79 -0.84
CA ILE A 235 -16.66 30.40 -0.37
C ILE A 235 -16.24 31.55 -1.29
N VAL A 236 -16.32 31.37 -2.62
CA VAL A 236 -16.00 32.42 -3.60
C VAL A 236 -16.86 33.67 -3.42
N ALA A 237 -18.15 33.49 -3.14
CA ALA A 237 -19.11 34.58 -2.99
C ALA A 237 -18.86 35.44 -1.74
N ARG A 238 -18.32 34.85 -0.67
CA ARG A 238 -18.23 35.49 0.66
C ARG A 238 -16.81 35.83 1.09
N VAL A 239 -15.80 35.14 0.56
CA VAL A 239 -14.44 35.15 1.10
C VAL A 239 -13.46 35.90 0.18
N PRO A 240 -12.59 36.76 0.76
CA PRO A 240 -11.53 37.42 0.02
C PRO A 240 -10.69 36.45 -0.82
N ARG A 241 -10.36 36.86 -2.04
CA ARG A 241 -9.64 36.03 -3.04
C ARG A 241 -8.41 35.34 -2.47
N SER A 242 -7.60 36.05 -1.69
CA SER A 242 -6.33 35.58 -1.12
C SER A 242 -6.46 34.36 -0.21
N HIS A 243 -7.60 34.14 0.45
CA HIS A 243 -7.77 33.10 1.47
C HIS A 243 -8.59 31.88 1.01
N ARG A 244 -9.15 31.93 -0.21
CA ARG A 244 -10.06 30.89 -0.71
C ARG A 244 -9.44 29.50 -0.70
N VAL A 245 -8.21 29.34 -1.20
CA VAL A 245 -7.51 28.04 -1.25
C VAL A 245 -7.28 27.46 0.14
N VAL A 246 -6.94 28.31 1.12
CA VAL A 246 -6.79 27.88 2.51
C VAL A 246 -8.13 27.41 3.06
N LEU A 247 -9.22 28.13 2.82
CA LEU A 247 -10.55 27.71 3.27
C LEU A 247 -11.06 26.45 2.56
N TYR A 248 -10.80 26.28 1.26
CA TYR A 248 -11.12 25.03 0.55
C TYR A 248 -10.48 23.84 1.26
N ARG A 249 -9.17 23.91 1.54
CA ARG A 249 -8.43 22.84 2.23
C ARG A 249 -8.94 22.62 3.65
N ARG A 250 -9.26 23.69 4.39
CA ARG A 250 -9.84 23.57 5.74
C ARG A 250 -11.20 22.86 5.72
N MET A 251 -12.08 23.17 4.76
CA MET A 251 -13.36 22.46 4.59
C MET A 251 -13.16 21.00 4.19
N MET A 252 -12.27 20.74 3.23
CA MET A 252 -11.92 19.37 2.83
C MET A 252 -11.41 18.53 4.00
N LEU A 253 -10.54 19.09 4.86
CA LEU A 253 -10.08 18.40 6.06
C LEU A 253 -11.21 18.10 7.05
N ARG A 254 -12.14 19.02 7.25
CA ARG A 254 -13.30 18.81 8.14
C ARG A 254 -14.24 17.72 7.62
N ILE A 255 -14.58 17.78 6.32
CA ILE A 255 -15.43 16.76 5.68
C ILE A 255 -14.74 15.40 5.72
N ALA A 256 -13.45 15.33 5.35
CA ALA A 256 -12.68 14.09 5.40
C ALA A 256 -12.54 13.54 6.83
N ALA A 257 -12.42 14.42 7.84
CA ALA A 257 -12.42 14.04 9.25
C ALA A 257 -13.75 13.43 9.67
N ALA A 258 -14.88 14.04 9.28
CA ALA A 258 -16.21 13.54 9.60
C ALA A 258 -16.46 12.17 8.95
N LEU A 259 -16.15 12.01 7.65
CA LEU A 259 -16.27 10.75 6.93
C LEU A 259 -15.32 9.68 7.48
N GLY A 260 -14.07 10.06 7.75
CA GLY A 260 -13.05 9.16 8.29
C GLY A 260 -13.39 8.62 9.68
N ARG A 261 -13.97 9.44 10.56
CA ARG A 261 -14.43 9.01 11.89
C ARG A 261 -15.52 7.95 11.82
N ARG A 262 -16.48 8.08 10.90
CA ARG A 262 -17.51 7.04 10.64
C ARG A 262 -16.87 5.71 10.28
N GLY A 263 -15.74 5.75 9.58
CA GLY A 263 -14.92 4.58 9.23
C GLY A 263 -13.94 4.14 10.31
N GLY A 264 -13.84 4.79 11.47
CA GLY A 264 -12.88 4.46 12.54
C GLY A 264 -11.44 4.92 12.28
N ALA A 265 -11.22 5.86 11.35
CA ALA A 265 -9.90 6.44 11.11
C ALA A 265 -9.40 7.25 12.31
N ARG A 266 -8.10 7.16 12.60
CA ARG A 266 -7.42 7.87 13.70
C ARG A 266 -6.59 9.06 13.23
N ALA A 267 -6.31 9.14 11.93
CA ALA A 267 -5.54 10.21 11.32
C ALA A 267 -6.03 10.46 9.88
N LEU A 268 -5.79 11.67 9.41
CA LEU A 268 -5.87 12.03 7.98
C LEU A 268 -4.49 11.92 7.34
N VAL A 269 -4.46 11.70 6.03
CA VAL A 269 -3.23 11.64 5.22
C VAL A 269 -3.37 12.57 4.04
N THR A 270 -2.36 13.42 3.81
CA THR A 270 -2.28 14.27 2.62
C THR A 270 -1.01 13.97 1.83
N GLY A 271 -1.05 14.26 0.53
CA GLY A 271 0.13 14.23 -0.36
C GLY A 271 0.92 15.54 -0.36
N GLU A 272 0.87 16.33 0.72
CA GLU A 272 1.56 17.62 0.78
C GLU A 272 3.08 17.43 0.99
N SER A 273 3.88 18.21 0.25
CA SER A 273 5.34 18.31 0.35
C SER A 273 5.73 19.76 0.64
N LEU A 274 6.73 20.00 1.47
CA LEU A 274 7.03 21.36 1.92
C LEU A 274 7.62 22.19 0.77
N GLY A 275 7.05 23.37 0.51
CA GLY A 275 7.59 24.33 -0.45
C GLY A 275 7.27 24.06 -1.93
N GLN A 276 6.44 23.05 -2.25
CA GLN A 276 6.12 22.72 -3.65
C GLN A 276 5.11 23.69 -4.28
N VAL A 277 4.13 24.18 -3.52
CA VAL A 277 3.11 25.14 -3.97
C VAL A 277 2.80 26.17 -2.88
N ALA A 278 2.18 27.30 -3.24
CA ALA A 278 1.85 28.38 -2.30
C ALA A 278 1.07 27.93 -1.06
N SER A 279 0.19 26.93 -1.20
CA SER A 279 -0.60 26.37 -0.08
C SER A 279 0.19 25.44 0.85
N GLN A 280 1.44 25.11 0.52
CA GLN A 280 2.29 24.15 1.22
C GLN A 280 3.52 24.82 1.85
N THR A 281 3.36 26.06 2.32
CA THR A 281 4.30 26.73 3.23
C THR A 281 4.05 26.30 4.68
N LEU A 282 5.01 26.51 5.59
CA LEU A 282 4.85 26.14 7.00
C LEU A 282 3.63 26.83 7.63
N GLU A 283 3.45 28.11 7.33
CA GLU A 283 2.35 28.94 7.82
C GLU A 283 1.00 28.38 7.34
N ASN A 284 0.86 28.14 6.03
CA ASN A 284 -0.38 27.62 5.48
C ASN A 284 -0.66 26.19 5.95
N LEU A 285 0.34 25.31 6.04
CA LEU A 285 0.17 23.94 6.54
C LEU A 285 -0.30 23.92 8.00
N ALA A 286 0.22 24.82 8.85
CA ALA A 286 -0.20 24.96 10.23
C ALA A 286 -1.64 25.46 10.33
N VAL A 287 -1.97 26.54 9.60
CA VAL A 287 -3.32 27.12 9.59
C VAL A 287 -4.35 26.15 9.01
N ILE A 288 -4.01 25.40 7.95
CA ILE A 288 -4.91 24.40 7.36
C ILE A 288 -5.13 23.25 8.35
N ALA A 289 -4.07 22.70 8.96
CA ALA A 289 -4.17 21.60 9.91
C ALA A 289 -5.05 21.94 11.13
N ALA A 290 -5.00 23.19 11.60
CA ALA A 290 -5.80 23.65 12.73
C ALA A 290 -7.33 23.59 12.49
N ALA A 291 -7.80 23.32 11.27
CA ALA A 291 -9.23 23.12 11.00
C ALA A 291 -9.81 21.84 11.60
N THR A 292 -8.97 20.88 11.99
CA THR A 292 -9.41 19.61 12.56
C THR A 292 -8.51 19.18 13.72
N PRO A 293 -9.06 18.64 14.81
CA PRO A 293 -8.27 18.07 15.89
C PRO A 293 -7.71 16.68 15.56
N ILE A 294 -8.08 16.09 14.40
CA ILE A 294 -7.51 14.81 13.96
C ILE A 294 -6.07 15.03 13.48
N LEU A 295 -5.17 14.13 13.87
CA LEU A 295 -3.78 14.10 13.38
C LEU A 295 -3.72 14.08 11.85
N VAL A 296 -2.98 15.01 11.24
CA VAL A 296 -2.72 15.04 9.79
C VAL A 296 -1.30 14.56 9.51
N LEU A 297 -1.19 13.39 8.88
CA LEU A 297 0.07 12.78 8.48
C LEU A 297 0.46 13.22 7.07
N ARG A 298 1.74 13.58 6.88
CA ARG A 298 2.30 14.08 5.62
C ARG A 298 3.53 13.24 5.21
N PRO A 299 3.33 12.05 4.63
CA PRO A 299 4.44 11.12 4.34
C PRO A 299 5.48 11.65 3.37
N LEU A 300 5.16 12.72 2.63
CA LEU A 300 5.98 13.31 1.57
C LEU A 300 6.59 14.66 1.97
N ILE A 301 6.43 15.09 3.23
CA ILE A 301 6.74 16.46 3.65
C ILE A 301 8.17 16.92 3.33
N GLY A 302 9.14 15.99 3.36
CA GLY A 302 10.55 16.25 3.08
C GLY A 302 11.07 15.60 1.80
N MET A 303 10.19 15.17 0.88
CA MET A 303 10.59 14.62 -0.41
C MET A 303 10.60 15.69 -1.50
N ASP A 304 11.51 15.54 -2.45
CA ASP A 304 11.44 16.31 -3.69
C ASP A 304 10.47 15.67 -4.72
N LYS A 305 10.22 16.42 -5.80
CA LYS A 305 9.26 15.99 -6.82
C LYS A 305 9.74 14.76 -7.62
N ALA A 306 11.04 14.63 -7.86
CA ALA A 306 11.60 13.52 -8.62
C ALA A 306 11.48 12.21 -7.83
N GLU A 307 11.73 12.25 -6.51
CA GLU A 307 11.52 11.11 -5.62
C GLU A 307 10.05 10.66 -5.61
N ILE A 308 9.11 11.61 -5.59
CA ILE A 308 7.67 11.31 -5.62
C ILE A 308 7.28 10.68 -6.96
N ILE A 309 7.76 11.21 -8.09
CA ILE A 309 7.51 10.66 -9.44
C ILE A 309 8.05 9.23 -9.56
N ALA A 310 9.31 9.00 -9.17
CA ALA A 310 9.92 7.68 -9.22
C ALA A 310 9.13 6.66 -8.38
N GLN A 311 8.59 7.08 -7.24
CA GLN A 311 7.70 6.22 -6.45
C GLN A 311 6.35 5.98 -7.14
N ALA A 312 5.74 6.99 -7.75
CA ALA A 312 4.48 6.87 -8.47
C ALA A 312 4.60 5.92 -9.69
N GLU A 313 5.71 5.97 -10.42
CA GLU A 313 6.00 5.05 -11.53
C GLU A 313 6.14 3.62 -11.03
N ARG A 314 6.94 3.41 -9.97
CA ARG A 314 7.17 2.09 -9.37
C ARG A 314 5.89 1.44 -8.86
N ILE A 315 4.92 2.22 -8.37
CA ILE A 315 3.63 1.70 -7.87
C ILE A 315 2.53 1.71 -8.93
N GLY A 316 2.83 2.18 -10.14
CA GLY A 316 1.91 2.19 -11.28
C GLY A 316 0.80 3.23 -11.20
N THR A 317 0.97 4.30 -10.42
CA THR A 317 -0.03 5.38 -10.31
C THR A 317 0.31 6.60 -11.16
N PHE A 318 1.53 6.70 -11.68
CA PHE A 318 1.98 7.87 -12.45
C PHE A 318 1.15 8.11 -13.71
N ALA A 319 0.97 7.08 -14.55
CA ALA A 319 0.26 7.19 -15.83
C ALA A 319 -1.17 7.72 -15.65
N THR A 320 -1.91 7.20 -14.68
CA THR A 320 -3.26 7.68 -14.33
C THR A 320 -3.22 9.11 -13.78
N SER A 321 -2.22 9.45 -12.95
CA SER A 321 -2.11 10.76 -12.30
C SER A 321 -1.86 11.91 -13.29
N ILE A 322 -1.22 11.63 -14.43
CA ILE A 322 -0.91 12.64 -15.45
C ILE A 322 -2.01 12.81 -16.49
N LEU A 323 -3.07 12.00 -16.46
CA LEU A 323 -4.22 12.18 -17.35
C LEU A 323 -4.81 13.59 -17.15
N PRO A 324 -5.23 14.29 -18.21
CA PRO A 324 -5.84 15.61 -18.05
C PRO A 324 -7.17 15.49 -17.29
N ASP A 325 -7.37 16.36 -16.30
CA ASP A 325 -8.65 16.52 -15.60
C ASP A 325 -8.87 17.97 -15.16
N GLN A 326 -10.08 18.24 -14.69
CA GLN A 326 -10.44 19.50 -14.06
C GLN A 326 -10.36 19.34 -12.54
N ASP A 327 -9.16 19.55 -11.98
CA ASP A 327 -8.95 19.43 -10.53
C ASP A 327 -9.88 20.40 -9.77
N CYS A 328 -10.61 19.86 -8.78
CA CYS A 328 -11.43 20.64 -7.87
C CYS A 328 -10.65 21.79 -7.23
N CYS A 329 -9.39 21.55 -6.82
CA CYS A 329 -8.58 22.59 -6.20
C CYS A 329 -8.12 23.67 -7.18
N SER A 330 -8.26 23.47 -8.50
CA SER A 330 -7.95 24.45 -9.55
C SER A 330 -9.15 25.33 -9.91
N LEU A 331 -10.36 24.84 -9.61
CA LEU A 331 -11.60 25.55 -9.81
C LEU A 331 -11.64 26.79 -8.89
N PHE A 332 -11.81 27.97 -9.51
CA PHE A 332 -11.85 29.27 -8.83
C PHE A 332 -10.58 29.66 -8.04
N VAL A 333 -9.41 29.17 -8.46
CA VAL A 333 -8.12 29.57 -7.86
C VAL A 333 -7.82 31.05 -8.17
N PRO A 334 -7.47 31.86 -7.15
CA PRO A 334 -7.04 33.23 -7.37
C PRO A 334 -5.66 33.27 -8.08
N PRO A 335 -5.35 34.30 -8.88
CA PRO A 335 -4.05 34.43 -9.55
C PRO A 335 -2.88 34.57 -8.56
N HIS A 336 -3.13 35.12 -7.38
CA HIS A 336 -2.12 35.29 -6.32
C HIS A 336 -2.66 34.73 -4.99
N PRO A 337 -2.58 33.40 -4.76
CA PRO A 337 -2.96 32.81 -3.49
C PRO A 337 -1.98 33.23 -2.39
N THR A 338 -2.47 33.40 -1.15
CA THR A 338 -1.59 33.75 -0.02
C THR A 338 -0.60 32.63 0.27
N THR A 339 0.66 32.98 0.48
CA THR A 339 1.72 32.06 0.90
C THR A 339 1.94 32.09 2.41
N ARG A 340 1.37 33.06 3.12
CA ARG A 340 1.54 33.28 4.56
C ARG A 340 0.23 33.71 5.20
N ALA A 341 -0.76 32.81 5.23
CA ALA A 341 -1.99 33.09 5.95
C ALA A 341 -1.74 33.06 7.47
N THR A 342 -2.25 34.04 8.19
CA THR A 342 -2.26 34.01 9.66
C THR A 342 -3.55 33.35 10.19
N ALA A 343 -3.49 32.80 11.39
CA ALA A 343 -4.67 32.19 12.02
C ALA A 343 -5.82 33.21 12.20
N ALA A 344 -5.48 34.46 12.53
CA ALA A 344 -6.46 35.54 12.73
C ALA A 344 -7.20 35.90 11.43
N GLU A 345 -6.46 36.08 10.33
CA GLU A 345 -7.06 36.37 9.01
C GLU A 345 -7.97 35.24 8.54
N VAL A 346 -7.53 33.99 8.72
CA VAL A 346 -8.32 32.82 8.33
C VAL A 346 -9.56 32.67 9.20
N ALA A 347 -9.48 32.94 10.51
CA ALA A 347 -10.65 32.93 11.39
C ALA A 347 -11.67 34.02 11.00
N ALA A 348 -11.19 35.24 10.67
CA ALA A 348 -12.05 36.32 10.21
C ALA A 348 -12.69 36.04 8.85
N ALA A 349 -11.96 35.39 7.94
CA ALA A 349 -12.50 34.95 6.65
C ALA A 349 -13.53 33.82 6.81
N GLU A 350 -13.26 32.89 7.73
CA GLU A 350 -14.11 31.72 7.98
C GLU A 350 -15.40 32.08 8.73
N SER A 351 -15.42 33.15 9.54
CA SER A 351 -16.63 33.64 10.23
C SER A 351 -17.72 34.17 9.29
N LEU A 352 -17.38 34.40 8.02
CA LEU A 352 -18.32 34.79 6.96
C LEU A 352 -19.14 33.60 6.42
N LEU A 353 -18.81 32.37 6.85
CA LEU A 353 -19.38 31.13 6.37
C LEU A 353 -20.10 30.38 7.49
N ASP A 354 -21.17 29.67 7.13
CA ASP A 354 -21.74 28.63 7.97
C ASP A 354 -20.95 27.33 7.78
N VAL A 355 -19.85 27.20 8.54
CA VAL A 355 -18.93 26.07 8.42
C VAL A 355 -19.62 24.74 8.68
N ASP A 356 -20.48 24.68 9.69
CA ASP A 356 -21.13 23.43 10.09
C ASP A 356 -22.12 22.98 9.02
N ALA A 357 -22.91 23.90 8.45
CA ALA A 357 -23.81 23.59 7.34
C ALA A 357 -23.04 23.16 6.08
N LEU A 358 -21.92 23.80 5.76
CA LEU A 358 -21.08 23.42 4.61
C LEU A 358 -20.45 22.03 4.78
N VAL A 359 -19.98 21.71 5.98
CA VAL A 359 -19.44 20.38 6.29
C VAL A 359 -20.54 19.32 6.23
N ALA A 360 -21.71 19.58 6.82
CA ALA A 360 -22.85 18.68 6.75
C ALA A 360 -23.26 18.41 5.29
N ARG A 361 -23.38 19.47 4.47
CA ARG A 361 -23.68 19.37 3.03
C ARG A 361 -22.70 18.45 2.31
N GLY A 362 -21.39 18.64 2.52
CA GLY A 362 -20.37 17.81 1.88
C GLY A 362 -20.38 16.35 2.35
N VAL A 363 -20.71 16.10 3.62
CA VAL A 363 -20.82 14.75 4.18
C VAL A 363 -22.07 14.03 3.67
N ASP A 364 -23.20 14.73 3.57
CA ASP A 364 -24.49 14.14 3.18
C ASP A 364 -24.55 13.86 1.67
N ALA A 365 -23.88 14.68 0.86
CA ALA A 365 -23.76 14.48 -0.58
C ALA A 365 -22.68 13.43 -0.97
N ALA A 366 -21.94 12.87 -0.02
CA ALA A 366 -20.83 11.97 -0.31
C ALA A 366 -21.31 10.58 -0.77
N GLU A 367 -20.83 10.13 -1.93
CA GLU A 367 -21.08 8.78 -2.45
C GLU A 367 -19.96 7.81 -2.01
N ARG A 368 -20.33 6.59 -1.58
CA ARG A 368 -19.36 5.56 -1.17
C ARG A 368 -19.22 4.45 -2.20
N GLU A 369 -17.98 4.12 -2.54
CA GLU A 369 -17.61 3.02 -3.42
C GLU A 369 -16.64 2.05 -2.71
N THR A 370 -16.71 0.77 -3.05
CA THR A 370 -15.84 -0.29 -2.48
C THR A 370 -15.07 -0.98 -3.58
N PHE A 371 -13.78 -1.19 -3.33
CA PHE A 371 -12.86 -1.86 -4.23
C PHE A 371 -12.28 -3.09 -3.52
N VAL A 372 -12.18 -4.21 -4.23
CA VAL A 372 -11.67 -5.48 -3.68
C VAL A 372 -10.65 -6.08 -4.65
N PHE A 373 -9.54 -6.57 -4.10
CA PHE A 373 -8.51 -7.33 -4.78
C PHE A 373 -8.06 -8.51 -3.91
N PRO A 374 -7.90 -9.73 -4.46
CA PRO A 374 -8.32 -10.10 -5.81
C PRO A 374 -9.85 -9.99 -5.98
N PRO A 375 -10.35 -9.84 -7.21
CA PRO A 375 -11.80 -9.86 -7.44
C PRO A 375 -12.39 -11.16 -6.88
N PRO A 376 -13.60 -11.11 -6.29
CA PRO A 376 -14.26 -12.32 -5.79
C PRO A 376 -14.32 -13.37 -6.89
N VAL A 377 -14.00 -14.62 -6.57
CA VAL A 377 -14.22 -15.73 -7.49
C VAL A 377 -15.73 -15.84 -7.71
N THR A 378 -16.22 -15.28 -8.82
CA THR A 378 -17.61 -15.50 -9.22
C THR A 378 -17.74 -16.99 -9.56
N ALA A 379 -18.69 -17.67 -8.93
CA ALA A 379 -19.04 -19.03 -9.29
C ALA A 379 -19.67 -19.00 -10.69
N ARG A 380 -18.86 -19.08 -11.75
CA ARG A 380 -19.31 -19.32 -13.12
C ARG A 380 -18.72 -20.65 -13.59
N GLY A 381 -19.60 -21.60 -13.94
CA GLY A 381 -19.22 -22.81 -14.68
C GLY A 381 -19.69 -24.16 -14.13
N ALA A 382 -20.78 -24.25 -13.36
CA ALA A 382 -21.46 -25.52 -13.10
C ALA A 382 -22.93 -25.37 -13.46
N ARG A 383 -23.23 -25.29 -14.77
CA ARG A 383 -24.56 -25.42 -15.40
C ARG A 383 -24.47 -25.12 -16.91
N GLU A 384 -23.70 -25.90 -17.64
CA GLU A 384 -23.89 -26.09 -19.09
C GLU A 384 -23.58 -27.56 -19.42
N SER A 385 -24.45 -28.44 -18.93
CA SER A 385 -24.65 -29.81 -19.44
C SER A 385 -25.94 -30.36 -18.86
N ALA A 386 -27.05 -30.01 -19.51
CA ALA A 386 -28.29 -30.78 -19.51
C ALA A 386 -28.98 -30.53 -20.85
#